data_AF-A0AAP5JUZ9-F1
#
_entry.id   AF-A0AAP5JUZ9-F1
#
_cell.length_a   1.000
_cell.length_b   1.000
_cell.length_c   1.000
_cell.angle_alpha   90.00
_cell.angle_beta   90.00
_cell.angle_gamma   90.00
#
_symmetry.space_group_name_H-M   'P 1'
#
loop_
_entity.id
_entity.type
_entity.pdbx_description
1 polymer ?
#
loop_
_entity_poly.entity_id
_entity_poly.type
_entity_poly.pdbx_seq_one_letter_code
_entity_poly.pdbx_strand_id
1 'polypeptide(L)'
;MAPFIFWNLAFYTIIRTQLDHYPFYLDPMPNLYFTRDPAAAIGDGLSINKMREPARRRESLFMQYIMRYHPRFKDHDVPVWLDRDYEFPIEGGDELLLNDEVIAIGVSARTSAKAIERLAKNLFSRQDRIRKVLAIEIPKCRAFMHLDTVFTMVDYGKFTIHPAIQRPEGDMNIFILEKGADEESLQITRCTCLTKALKEALSLDELTLIPCGGGDAIASAREQWNDGSNTLAIAPGVVVTYDRNYVSNALLREHGIEVIEVPSSELSRGRGGPRCMSMPIVRKDIQNK
;
A
#
# COMPACT_ATOMS: atom_id res chain seq x y z
N MET A 1 8.04 -51.03 11.37
CA MET A 1 8.11 -49.99 12.42
C MET A 1 7.73 -48.66 11.79
N ALA A 2 6.95 -47.84 12.50
CA ALA A 2 6.34 -46.55 12.11
C ALA A 2 4.99 -46.60 11.36
N PRO A 3 3.88 -46.67 12.13
CA PRO A 3 2.72 -45.84 11.83
C PRO A 3 2.11 -45.17 13.09
N PHE A 4 2.94 -44.70 14.02
CA PHE A 4 2.45 -44.16 15.32
C PHE A 4 2.51 -42.63 15.46
N ILE A 5 2.95 -41.88 14.44
CA ILE A 5 3.20 -40.43 14.59
C ILE A 5 2.01 -39.56 14.16
N PHE A 6 1.13 -40.02 13.25
CA PHE A 6 0.04 -39.19 12.73
C PHE A 6 -1.19 -39.06 13.63
N TRP A 7 -1.40 -39.98 14.59
CA TRP A 7 -2.56 -39.95 15.47
C TRP A 7 -2.40 -39.05 16.71
N ASN A 8 -1.18 -38.65 17.07
CA ASN A 8 -0.92 -37.89 18.29
C ASN A 8 -1.15 -36.37 18.16
N LEU A 9 -1.08 -35.78 16.96
CA LEU A 9 -1.28 -34.34 16.79
C LEU A 9 -2.75 -33.92 16.95
N ALA A 10 -3.67 -34.74 16.45
CA ALA A 10 -5.11 -34.48 16.53
C ALA A 10 -5.65 -34.60 17.97
N PHE A 11 -5.16 -35.58 18.73
CA PHE A 11 -5.57 -35.78 20.14
C PHE A 11 -5.06 -34.66 21.06
N TYR A 12 -3.85 -34.15 20.85
CA TYR A 12 -3.30 -33.04 21.66
C TYR A 12 -4.01 -31.70 21.43
N THR A 13 -4.64 -31.48 20.28
CA THR A 13 -5.30 -30.21 19.95
C THR A 13 -6.69 -30.11 20.58
N ILE A 14 -7.44 -31.22 20.65
CA ILE A 14 -8.79 -31.26 21.25
C ILE A 14 -8.74 -30.97 22.76
N ILE A 15 -7.73 -31.45 23.47
CA ILE A 15 -7.61 -31.24 24.92
C ILE A 15 -7.26 -29.78 25.26
N ARG A 16 -6.57 -29.05 24.36
CA ARG A 16 -6.30 -27.61 24.57
C ARG A 16 -7.55 -26.75 24.40
N THR A 17 -8.45 -27.12 23.50
CA THR A 17 -9.72 -26.39 23.29
C THR A 17 -10.76 -26.57 24.41
N GLN A 18 -10.60 -27.55 25.30
CA GLN A 18 -11.51 -27.72 26.45
C GLN A 18 -11.07 -26.94 27.70
N LEU A 19 -9.84 -26.42 27.75
CA LEU A 19 -9.32 -25.64 28.88
C LEU A 19 -9.35 -24.12 28.64
N ASP A 20 -9.61 -23.69 27.42
CA ASP A 20 -9.70 -22.29 27.03
C ASP A 20 -11.13 -22.00 26.54
N HIS A 21 -11.85 -21.07 27.18
CA HIS A 21 -13.20 -20.64 26.78
C HIS A 21 -13.25 -19.91 25.42
N TYR A 22 -12.20 -20.03 24.61
CA TYR A 22 -12.04 -19.35 23.34
C TYR A 22 -12.98 -19.97 22.28
N PRO A 23 -13.87 -19.19 21.65
CA PRO A 23 -14.95 -19.74 20.84
C PRO A 23 -14.54 -20.14 19.42
N PHE A 24 -13.31 -19.84 18.98
CA PHE A 24 -12.86 -20.09 17.62
C PHE A 24 -11.82 -21.22 17.58
N TYR A 25 -12.05 -22.20 16.70
CA TYR A 25 -11.02 -23.16 16.31
C TYR A 25 -9.96 -22.52 15.40
N LEU A 26 -10.40 -21.60 14.53
CA LEU A 26 -9.55 -20.78 13.67
C LEU A 26 -10.07 -19.35 13.68
N ASP A 27 -9.20 -18.39 13.97
CA ASP A 27 -9.56 -16.98 14.00
C ASP A 27 -10.09 -16.53 12.62
N PRO A 28 -11.12 -15.67 12.58
CA PRO A 28 -11.57 -15.08 11.33
C PRO A 28 -10.51 -14.13 10.75
N MET A 29 -10.59 -13.85 9.45
CA MET A 29 -9.76 -12.85 8.75
C MET A 29 -10.65 -11.68 8.29
N PRO A 30 -11.09 -10.81 9.22
CA PRO A 30 -12.08 -9.77 8.90
C PRO A 30 -11.57 -8.71 7.94
N ASN A 31 -10.24 -8.58 7.77
CA ASN A 31 -9.62 -7.60 6.89
C ASN A 31 -9.56 -8.03 5.42
N LEU A 32 -10.06 -9.22 5.04
CA LEU A 32 -9.97 -9.73 3.66
C LEU A 32 -10.62 -8.85 2.59
N TYR A 33 -11.57 -8.00 2.96
CA TYR A 33 -12.16 -7.04 2.02
C TYR A 33 -11.21 -5.86 1.72
N PHE A 34 -10.14 -5.68 2.49
CA PHE A 34 -9.03 -4.79 2.17
C PHE A 34 -8.00 -5.53 1.30
N THR A 35 -8.34 -5.71 0.03
CA THR A 35 -7.50 -6.45 -0.93
C THR A 35 -6.19 -5.73 -1.26
N ARG A 36 -6.04 -4.46 -0.87
CA ARG A 36 -4.86 -3.65 -1.14
C ARG A 36 -3.58 -4.21 -0.52
N ASP A 37 -3.67 -4.72 0.70
CA ASP A 37 -2.47 -4.97 1.50
C ASP A 37 -1.82 -6.34 1.26
N PRO A 38 -2.58 -7.45 1.12
CA PRO A 38 -1.99 -8.79 0.98
C PRO A 38 -1.13 -9.00 -0.27
N ALA A 39 -1.35 -8.21 -1.32
CA ALA A 39 -0.51 -8.16 -2.50
C ALA A 39 -0.69 -6.82 -3.24
N ALA A 40 0.34 -6.42 -3.99
CA ALA A 40 0.30 -5.26 -4.87
C ALA A 40 0.78 -5.64 -6.28
N ALA A 41 0.03 -5.23 -7.31
CA ALA A 41 0.48 -5.34 -8.69
C ALA A 41 1.48 -4.23 -9.01
N ILE A 42 2.64 -4.61 -9.54
CA ILE A 42 3.73 -3.70 -9.90
C ILE A 42 4.20 -4.07 -11.31
N GLY A 43 3.99 -3.19 -12.28
CA GLY A 43 4.27 -3.50 -13.68
C GLY A 43 3.44 -4.70 -14.16
N ASP A 44 4.12 -5.72 -14.64
CA ASP A 44 3.55 -7.00 -15.11
C ASP A 44 3.56 -8.11 -14.06
N GLY A 45 4.00 -7.83 -12.83
CA GLY A 45 4.10 -8.82 -11.75
C GLY A 45 3.42 -8.40 -10.45
N LEU A 46 3.61 -9.19 -9.39
CA LEU A 46 3.08 -8.90 -8.06
C LEU A 46 4.13 -8.95 -6.97
N SER A 47 3.97 -8.05 -6.00
CA SER A 47 4.50 -8.21 -4.65
C SER A 47 3.45 -8.99 -3.84
N ILE A 48 3.77 -10.20 -3.37
CA ILE A 48 2.91 -10.99 -2.48
C ILE A 48 3.43 -10.78 -1.06
N ASN A 49 2.63 -10.14 -0.23
CA ASN A 49 3.17 -9.42 0.92
C ASN A 49 3.28 -10.27 2.18
N LYS A 50 4.36 -10.06 2.94
CA LYS A 50 4.46 -10.50 4.32
C LYS A 50 3.87 -9.44 5.24
N MET A 51 2.64 -9.69 5.67
CA MET A 51 1.94 -8.82 6.60
C MET A 51 2.70 -8.69 7.93
N ARG A 52 2.73 -7.46 8.48
CA ARG A 52 3.38 -7.18 9.77
C ARG A 52 2.72 -7.97 10.89
N GLU A 53 1.40 -7.81 10.99
CA GLU A 53 0.58 -8.40 12.04
C GLU A 53 0.34 -9.89 11.79
N PRO A 54 0.66 -10.78 12.76
CA PRO A 54 0.46 -12.21 12.61
C PRO A 54 -0.96 -12.60 12.18
N ALA A 55 -1.98 -11.89 12.70
CA ALA A 55 -3.39 -12.12 12.38
C ALA A 55 -3.70 -11.99 10.88
N ARG A 56 -2.96 -11.14 10.15
CA ARG A 56 -3.18 -10.87 8.73
C ARG A 56 -2.32 -11.72 7.79
N ARG A 57 -1.27 -12.41 8.28
CA ARG A 57 -0.32 -13.18 7.44
C ARG A 57 -0.96 -14.34 6.68
N ARG A 58 -2.16 -14.76 7.09
CA ARG A 58 -2.96 -15.78 6.39
C ARG A 58 -3.63 -15.23 5.14
N GLU A 59 -3.84 -13.92 5.03
CA GLU A 59 -4.53 -13.30 3.89
C GLU A 59 -3.72 -13.44 2.59
N SER A 60 -2.40 -13.23 2.63
CA SER A 60 -1.56 -13.33 1.41
C SER A 60 -1.40 -14.77 0.89
N LEU A 61 -1.80 -15.78 1.66
CA LEU A 61 -1.85 -17.17 1.20
C LEU A 61 -2.82 -17.33 0.01
N PHE A 62 -3.95 -16.61 0.01
CA PHE A 62 -4.91 -16.66 -1.08
C PHE A 62 -4.27 -16.19 -2.40
N MET A 63 -3.47 -15.12 -2.35
CA MET A 63 -2.79 -14.59 -3.53
C MET A 63 -1.76 -15.58 -4.06
N GLN A 64 -0.96 -16.22 -3.20
CA GLN A 64 0.00 -17.24 -3.61
C GLN A 64 -0.70 -18.41 -4.35
N TYR A 65 -1.85 -18.87 -3.86
CA TYR A 65 -2.62 -19.93 -4.53
C TYR A 65 -3.26 -19.48 -5.85
N ILE A 66 -3.81 -18.25 -5.89
CA ILE A 66 -4.37 -17.68 -7.12
C ILE A 66 -3.28 -17.61 -8.20
N MET A 67 -2.11 -17.08 -7.88
CA MET A 67 -1.00 -16.96 -8.82
C MET A 67 -0.51 -18.32 -9.31
N ARG A 68 -0.46 -19.31 -8.43
CA ARG A 68 0.07 -20.64 -8.75
C ARG A 68 -0.90 -21.54 -9.52
N TYR A 69 -2.20 -21.44 -9.27
CA TYR A 69 -3.15 -22.46 -9.74
C TYR A 69 -4.32 -21.92 -10.56
N HIS A 70 -4.62 -20.62 -10.50
CA HIS A 70 -5.77 -20.11 -11.22
C HIS A 70 -5.47 -20.02 -12.74
N PRO A 71 -6.35 -20.49 -13.64
CA PRO A 71 -6.09 -20.52 -15.09
C PRO A 71 -5.73 -19.18 -15.72
N ARG A 72 -6.17 -18.06 -15.13
CA ARG A 72 -5.82 -16.70 -15.60
C ARG A 72 -4.37 -16.27 -15.29
N PHE A 73 -3.64 -17.03 -14.47
CA PHE A 73 -2.28 -16.64 -14.02
C PHE A 73 -1.26 -17.77 -14.17
N LYS A 74 -1.64 -19.01 -13.86
CA LYS A 74 -0.70 -20.15 -13.76
C LYS A 74 0.13 -20.41 -15.04
N ASP A 75 -0.42 -20.11 -16.21
CA ASP A 75 0.19 -20.38 -17.53
C ASP A 75 0.81 -19.13 -18.16
N HIS A 76 0.90 -18.02 -17.43
CA HIS A 76 1.32 -16.71 -17.95
C HIS A 76 2.66 -16.20 -17.39
N ASP A 77 3.41 -17.04 -16.66
CA ASP A 77 4.72 -16.73 -16.08
C ASP A 77 4.79 -15.36 -15.38
N VAL A 78 3.75 -15.05 -14.60
CA VAL A 78 3.63 -13.75 -13.94
C VAL A 78 4.69 -13.60 -12.86
N PRO A 79 5.58 -12.60 -12.93
CA PRO A 79 6.68 -12.47 -11.99
C PRO A 79 6.19 -12.16 -10.57
N VAL A 80 6.77 -12.84 -9.57
CA VAL A 80 6.63 -12.46 -8.16
C VAL A 80 7.87 -11.67 -7.74
N TRP A 81 7.71 -10.39 -7.45
CA TRP A 81 8.81 -9.48 -7.08
C TRP A 81 9.27 -9.71 -5.65
N LEU A 82 8.33 -10.00 -4.75
CA LEU A 82 8.60 -10.39 -3.38
C LEU A 82 7.56 -11.42 -2.97
N ASP A 83 7.98 -12.47 -2.29
CA ASP A 83 7.08 -13.53 -1.80
C ASP A 83 6.77 -13.34 -0.31
N ARG A 84 5.59 -13.81 0.10
CA ARG A 84 5.07 -13.75 1.47
C ARG A 84 5.97 -14.39 2.52
N ASP A 85 6.86 -15.29 2.10
CA ASP A 85 7.79 -16.01 2.98
C ASP A 85 9.11 -15.24 3.19
N TYR A 86 9.30 -14.07 2.56
CA TYR A 86 10.46 -13.20 2.83
C TYR A 86 10.57 -12.83 4.32
N GLU A 87 11.75 -12.50 4.83
CA GLU A 87 11.94 -12.30 6.27
C GLU A 87 11.23 -11.04 6.80
N PHE A 88 11.30 -9.94 6.06
CA PHE A 88 10.84 -8.64 6.55
C PHE A 88 9.49 -8.23 5.96
N PRO A 89 8.65 -7.51 6.74
CA PRO A 89 7.30 -7.18 6.30
C PRO A 89 7.27 -6.00 5.32
N ILE A 90 6.26 -6.06 4.44
CA ILE A 90 5.79 -5.02 3.53
C ILE A 90 4.28 -5.23 3.33
N GLU A 91 3.52 -4.16 3.15
CA GLU A 91 2.07 -4.21 2.93
C GLU A 91 1.69 -3.25 1.77
N GLY A 92 0.72 -3.64 0.95
CA GLY A 92 0.41 -2.93 -0.30
C GLY A 92 -0.22 -1.55 -0.16
N GLY A 93 -0.71 -1.17 1.03
CA GLY A 93 -1.05 0.21 1.34
C GLY A 93 0.17 1.15 1.27
N ASP A 94 1.38 0.62 1.49
CA ASP A 94 2.62 1.40 1.35
C ASP A 94 3.11 1.44 -0.10
N GLU A 95 2.65 0.56 -0.99
CA GLU A 95 3.17 0.41 -2.36
C GLU A 95 2.34 1.24 -3.36
N LEU A 96 2.89 2.38 -3.80
CA LEU A 96 2.25 3.31 -4.75
C LEU A 96 3.02 3.38 -6.06
N LEU A 97 2.47 2.80 -7.13
CA LEU A 97 2.95 3.07 -8.50
C LEU A 97 2.51 4.46 -8.91
N LEU A 98 3.48 5.36 -9.11
CA LEU A 98 3.22 6.75 -9.50
C LEU A 98 3.17 6.89 -11.03
N ASN A 99 4.04 6.16 -11.72
CA ASN A 99 4.01 5.94 -13.18
C ASN A 99 4.69 4.60 -13.51
N ASP A 100 5.06 4.39 -14.77
CA ASP A 100 5.72 3.18 -15.24
C ASP A 100 7.21 3.11 -14.87
N GLU A 101 7.81 4.19 -14.37
CA GLU A 101 9.23 4.28 -14.00
C GLU A 101 9.46 4.45 -12.49
N VAL A 102 8.48 4.93 -11.74
CA VAL A 102 8.63 5.42 -10.36
C VAL A 102 7.59 4.82 -9.44
N ILE A 103 8.07 4.26 -8.34
CA ILE A 103 7.25 3.74 -7.25
C ILE A 103 7.58 4.53 -5.98
N ALA A 104 6.56 4.95 -5.23
CA ALA A 104 6.72 5.42 -3.86
C ALA A 104 6.37 4.29 -2.89
N ILE A 105 7.22 4.05 -1.90
CA ILE A 105 7.00 3.04 -0.87
C ILE A 105 7.14 3.64 0.53
N GLY A 106 6.13 3.47 1.38
CA GLY A 106 6.17 3.93 2.76
C GLY A 106 7.14 3.13 3.64
N VAL A 107 8.06 3.80 4.33
CA VAL A 107 8.74 3.23 5.51
C VAL A 107 7.86 3.49 6.72
N SER A 108 7.05 2.50 7.09
CA SER A 108 5.93 2.67 8.02
C SER A 108 6.06 1.76 9.26
N ALA A 109 5.00 1.70 10.06
CA ALA A 109 4.86 0.70 11.10
C ALA A 109 4.69 -0.73 10.53
N ARG A 110 4.26 -0.84 9.27
CA ARG A 110 3.90 -2.08 8.58
C ARG A 110 4.95 -2.53 7.59
N THR A 111 5.59 -1.60 6.90
CA THR A 111 6.62 -1.86 5.89
C THR A 111 8.00 -1.49 6.38
N SER A 112 8.93 -2.42 6.23
CA SER A 112 10.32 -2.28 6.68
C SER A 112 11.25 -1.81 5.56
N ALA A 113 12.26 -1.00 5.89
CA ALA A 113 13.26 -0.56 4.92
C ALA A 113 13.98 -1.73 4.22
N LYS A 114 14.26 -2.83 4.94
CA LYS A 114 14.87 -4.04 4.37
C LYS A 114 14.00 -4.76 3.34
N ALA A 115 12.67 -4.67 3.46
CA ALA A 115 11.77 -5.20 2.43
C ALA A 115 11.76 -4.29 1.20
N ILE A 116 11.78 -2.97 1.39
CA ILE A 116 11.88 -1.99 0.30
C ILE A 116 13.16 -2.18 -0.50
N GLU A 117 14.32 -2.29 0.16
CA GLU A 117 15.59 -2.53 -0.53
C GLU A 117 15.58 -3.83 -1.34
N ARG A 118 15.04 -4.92 -0.77
CA ARG A 118 14.95 -6.20 -1.49
C ARG A 118 14.01 -6.11 -2.69
N LEU A 119 12.85 -5.48 -2.52
CA LEU A 119 11.90 -5.27 -3.60
C LEU A 119 12.51 -4.40 -4.71
N ALA A 120 13.20 -3.30 -4.36
CA ALA A 120 13.88 -2.44 -5.32
C ALA A 120 14.92 -3.20 -6.15
N LYS A 121 15.78 -4.02 -5.52
CA LYS A 121 16.74 -4.87 -6.24
C LYS A 121 16.06 -5.86 -7.19
N ASN A 122 14.99 -6.52 -6.73
CA ASN A 122 14.25 -7.48 -7.54
C ASN A 122 13.56 -6.79 -8.74
N LEU A 123 13.08 -5.57 -8.57
CA LEU A 123 12.50 -4.78 -9.66
C LEU A 123 13.58 -4.34 -10.65
N PHE A 124 14.66 -3.70 -10.19
CA PHE A 124 15.73 -3.18 -11.07
C PHE A 124 16.52 -4.27 -11.82
N SER A 125 16.45 -5.53 -11.38
CA SER A 125 17.10 -6.66 -12.04
C SER A 125 16.19 -7.38 -13.05
N ARG A 126 14.86 -7.29 -12.89
CA ARG A 126 13.90 -8.12 -13.64
C ARG A 126 12.79 -7.34 -14.34
N GLN A 127 12.71 -6.03 -14.14
CA GLN A 127 11.70 -5.16 -14.71
C GLN A 127 12.37 -3.88 -15.25
N ASP A 128 12.46 -3.77 -16.56
CA ASP A 128 13.25 -2.74 -17.25
C ASP A 128 12.64 -1.33 -17.15
N ARG A 129 11.33 -1.22 -16.92
CA ARG A 129 10.65 0.09 -16.90
C ARG A 129 10.89 0.85 -15.59
N ILE A 130 10.94 0.15 -14.45
CA ILE A 130 11.06 0.79 -13.13
C ILE A 130 12.49 1.23 -12.89
N ARG A 131 12.70 2.53 -12.70
CA ARG A 131 14.01 3.17 -12.53
C ARG A 131 14.25 3.71 -11.13
N LYS A 132 13.19 4.11 -10.42
CA LYS A 132 13.30 4.77 -9.12
C LYS A 132 12.30 4.21 -8.12
N VAL A 133 12.77 4.00 -6.89
CA VAL A 133 11.92 3.73 -5.72
C VAL A 133 12.12 4.84 -4.69
N LEU A 134 11.06 5.58 -4.38
CA LEU A 134 11.04 6.62 -3.35
C LEU A 134 10.59 5.98 -2.04
N ALA A 135 11.53 5.69 -1.14
CA ALA A 135 11.21 5.24 0.21
C ALA A 135 10.88 6.45 1.10
N ILE A 136 9.62 6.61 1.48
CA ILE A 136 9.09 7.77 2.20
C ILE A 136 8.83 7.38 3.66
N GLU A 137 9.58 7.94 4.60
CA GLU A 137 9.35 7.67 6.03
C GLU A 137 8.11 8.40 6.53
N ILE A 138 7.18 7.64 7.11
CA ILE A 138 5.95 8.17 7.72
C ILE A 138 5.95 7.90 9.24
N PRO A 139 5.24 8.71 10.05
CA PRO A 139 5.20 8.51 11.48
C PRO A 139 4.61 7.13 11.85
N LYS A 140 5.29 6.41 12.74
CA LYS A 140 4.93 5.03 13.14
C LYS A 140 3.85 5.03 14.22
N CYS A 141 2.65 5.52 13.90
CA CYS A 141 1.50 5.46 14.80
C CYS A 141 0.28 4.84 14.12
N ARG A 142 -0.70 4.39 14.90
CA ARG A 142 -1.87 3.65 14.38
C ARG A 142 -2.75 4.49 13.44
N ALA A 143 -2.69 5.82 13.51
CA ALA A 143 -3.43 6.68 12.59
C ALA A 143 -2.82 6.72 11.18
N PHE A 144 -1.55 6.34 11.04
CA PHE A 144 -0.77 6.36 9.79
C PHE A 144 -0.14 4.99 9.57
N MET A 145 -0.99 3.98 9.32
CA MET A 145 -0.53 2.60 9.17
C MET A 145 0.28 2.41 7.87
N HIS A 146 -0.10 3.13 6.82
CA HIS A 146 0.45 3.02 5.48
C HIS A 146 0.57 4.39 4.80
N LEU A 147 1.40 4.48 3.76
CA LEU A 147 1.57 5.69 2.96
C LEU A 147 0.26 6.15 2.32
N ASP A 148 -0.56 5.24 1.81
CA ASP A 148 -1.81 5.58 1.14
C ASP A 148 -2.92 6.12 2.06
N THR A 149 -2.76 6.04 3.39
CA THR A 149 -3.70 6.68 4.31
C THR A 149 -3.40 8.16 4.47
N VAL A 150 -2.23 8.63 4.07
CA VAL A 150 -1.77 10.03 4.23
C VAL A 150 -1.33 10.69 2.93
N PHE A 151 -1.17 9.93 1.85
CA PHE A 151 -0.65 10.42 0.59
C PHE A 151 -1.15 9.55 -0.58
N THR A 152 -1.93 10.11 -1.52
CA THR A 152 -2.33 9.39 -2.75
C THR A 152 -2.33 10.29 -3.96
N MET A 153 -2.01 9.73 -5.13
CA MET A 153 -2.08 10.44 -6.42
C MET A 153 -3.51 10.41 -6.97
N VAL A 154 -4.06 11.57 -7.30
CA VAL A 154 -5.46 11.72 -7.78
C VAL A 154 -5.54 12.16 -9.24
N ASP A 155 -4.50 12.80 -9.74
CA ASP A 155 -4.37 13.25 -11.13
C ASP A 155 -2.89 13.46 -11.46
N TYR A 156 -2.59 13.80 -12.72
CA TYR A 156 -1.26 14.24 -13.14
C TYR A 156 -0.76 15.38 -12.25
N GLY A 157 0.34 15.13 -11.53
CA GLY A 157 0.96 16.11 -10.64
C GLY A 157 0.10 16.55 -9.46
N LYS A 158 -1.04 15.89 -9.17
CA LYS A 158 -1.91 16.24 -8.03
C LYS A 158 -2.01 15.08 -7.06
N PHE A 159 -1.81 15.39 -5.78
CA PHE A 159 -1.83 14.41 -4.70
C PHE A 159 -2.69 14.90 -3.55
N THR A 160 -3.47 14.02 -2.92
CA THR A 160 -4.00 14.28 -1.58
C THR A 160 -2.89 14.04 -0.56
N ILE A 161 -2.82 14.91 0.45
CA ILE A 161 -1.85 14.78 1.52
C ILE A 161 -2.48 15.08 2.88
N HIS A 162 -2.09 14.34 3.91
CA HIS A 162 -2.38 14.71 5.29
C HIS A 162 -1.18 15.45 5.90
N PRO A 163 -1.36 16.63 6.53
CA PRO A 163 -0.24 17.45 7.01
C PRO A 163 0.66 16.74 8.03
N ALA A 164 0.12 15.77 8.79
CA ALA A 164 0.92 15.04 9.78
C ALA A 164 1.94 14.06 9.19
N ILE A 165 2.01 13.88 7.87
CA ILE A 165 3.10 13.10 7.24
C ILE A 165 4.45 13.84 7.33
N GLN A 166 4.41 15.18 7.40
CA GLN A 166 5.59 16.02 7.53
C GLN A 166 5.88 16.31 9.00
N ARG A 167 7.15 16.54 9.33
CA ARG A 167 7.53 17.09 10.64
C ARG A 167 7.02 18.54 10.77
N PRO A 168 6.98 19.11 11.99
CA PRO A 168 6.56 20.50 12.19
C PRO A 168 7.30 21.52 11.31
N GLU A 169 8.56 21.24 10.96
CA GLU A 169 9.40 22.05 10.09
C GLU A 169 9.07 21.90 8.60
N GLY A 170 8.10 21.04 8.25
CA GLY A 170 7.67 20.75 6.88
C GLY A 170 8.56 19.74 6.14
N ASP A 171 9.60 19.23 6.78
CA ASP A 171 10.52 18.26 6.20
C ASP A 171 10.17 16.82 6.58
N MET A 172 10.69 15.86 5.83
CA MET A 172 10.52 14.42 6.11
C MET A 172 11.76 13.65 5.65
N ASN A 173 11.83 12.33 5.87
CA ASN A 173 12.93 11.54 5.32
C ASN A 173 12.45 10.81 4.07
N ILE A 174 13.12 11.07 2.96
CA ILE A 174 12.87 10.42 1.68
C ILE A 174 14.20 9.87 1.19
N PHE A 175 14.21 8.60 0.78
CA PHE A 175 15.37 7.95 0.19
C PHE A 175 15.01 7.53 -1.22
N ILE A 176 15.72 8.07 -2.20
CA ILE A 176 15.56 7.74 -3.61
C ILE A 176 16.54 6.61 -3.91
N LEU A 177 16.01 5.44 -4.21
CA LEU A 177 16.76 4.24 -4.57
C LEU A 177 16.79 4.12 -6.09
N GLU A 178 17.99 3.92 -6.63
CA GLU A 178 18.27 3.67 -8.03
C GLU A 178 19.18 2.44 -8.16
N LYS A 179 19.24 1.84 -9.35
CA LYS A 179 20.14 0.71 -9.63
C LYS A 179 21.58 1.14 -9.38
N GLY A 180 22.33 0.34 -8.61
CA GLY A 180 23.75 0.56 -8.36
C GLY A 180 24.64 0.16 -9.54
N ALA A 181 25.95 0.13 -9.28
CA ALA A 181 26.96 -0.24 -10.29
C ALA A 181 26.90 -1.72 -10.70
N ASP A 182 26.36 -2.58 -9.83
CA ASP A 182 26.14 -4.00 -10.06
C ASP A 182 24.68 -4.38 -9.70
N GLU A 183 24.26 -5.59 -10.07
CA GLU A 183 22.87 -6.05 -9.88
C GLU A 183 22.43 -6.14 -8.41
N GLU A 184 23.38 -6.21 -7.47
CA GLU A 184 23.11 -6.39 -6.04
C GLU A 184 23.25 -5.09 -5.24
N SER A 185 23.71 -4.00 -5.86
CA SER A 185 23.90 -2.70 -5.23
C SER A 185 22.77 -1.73 -5.55
N LEU A 186 22.51 -0.83 -4.60
CA LEU A 186 21.58 0.27 -4.75
C LEU A 186 22.33 1.57 -4.55
N GLN A 187 22.10 2.54 -5.43
CA GLN A 187 22.44 3.93 -5.18
C GLN A 187 21.31 4.57 -4.39
N ILE A 188 21.62 5.17 -3.24
CA ILE A 188 20.62 5.76 -2.34
C ILE A 188 20.92 7.24 -2.13
N THR A 189 20.01 8.10 -2.55
CA THR A 189 20.09 9.55 -2.37
C THR A 189 19.06 10.02 -1.35
N ARG A 190 19.49 10.73 -0.31
CA ARG A 190 18.59 11.29 0.70
C ARG A 190 18.03 12.65 0.25
N CYS A 191 16.72 12.81 0.36
CA CYS A 191 16.01 14.08 0.19
C CYS A 191 15.14 14.36 1.43
N THR A 192 14.93 15.63 1.75
CA THR A 192 14.10 16.05 2.89
C THR A 192 12.83 16.79 2.52
N CYS A 193 12.67 17.12 1.22
CA CYS A 193 11.54 17.87 0.71
C CYS A 193 10.71 16.99 -0.25
N LEU A 194 9.47 16.69 0.14
CA LEU A 194 8.55 15.85 -0.64
C LEU A 194 8.29 16.40 -2.04
N THR A 195 7.96 17.68 -2.12
CA THR A 195 7.69 18.36 -3.40
C THR A 195 8.88 18.27 -4.34
N LYS A 196 10.10 18.50 -3.83
CA LYS A 196 11.33 18.39 -4.63
C LYS A 196 11.54 16.96 -5.12
N ALA A 197 11.44 15.97 -4.23
CA ALA A 197 11.61 14.56 -4.57
C ALA A 197 10.60 14.10 -5.64
N LEU A 198 9.32 14.48 -5.51
CA LEU A 198 8.28 14.12 -6.47
C LEU A 198 8.49 14.80 -7.82
N LYS A 199 8.80 16.11 -7.84
CA LYS A 199 9.07 16.83 -9.09
C LYS A 199 10.26 16.24 -9.85
N GLU A 200 11.36 15.95 -9.14
CA GLU A 200 12.56 15.35 -9.75
C GLU A 200 12.32 13.90 -10.21
N ALA A 201 11.60 13.10 -9.43
CA ALA A 201 11.34 11.71 -9.76
C ALA A 201 10.37 11.56 -10.94
N LEU A 202 9.30 12.36 -10.96
CA LEU A 202 8.23 12.29 -11.95
C LEU A 202 8.42 13.27 -13.12
N SER A 203 9.51 14.03 -13.13
CA SER A 203 9.79 15.06 -14.13
C SER A 203 8.65 16.07 -14.29
N LEU A 204 8.12 16.57 -13.16
CA LEU A 204 7.00 17.50 -13.13
C LEU A 204 7.47 18.94 -12.97
N ASP A 205 6.98 19.83 -13.85
CA ASP A 205 7.16 21.27 -13.71
C ASP A 205 6.36 21.81 -12.51
N GLU A 206 5.11 21.36 -12.39
CA GLU A 206 4.17 21.75 -11.34
C GLU A 206 3.67 20.55 -10.54
N LEU A 207 3.47 20.78 -9.24
CA LEU A 207 2.95 19.78 -8.31
C LEU A 207 1.95 20.47 -7.39
N THR A 208 0.78 19.86 -7.24
CA THR A 208 -0.27 20.31 -6.32
C THR A 208 -0.46 19.29 -5.21
N LEU A 209 -0.31 19.72 -3.97
CA LEU A 209 -0.63 18.94 -2.78
C LEU A 209 -1.94 19.45 -2.18
N ILE A 210 -2.98 18.63 -2.21
CA ILE A 210 -4.33 18.93 -1.75
C ILE A 210 -4.48 18.45 -0.30
N PRO A 211 -4.55 19.34 0.69
CA PRO A 211 -4.59 18.95 2.11
C PRO A 211 -5.94 18.31 2.49
N CYS A 212 -5.90 17.11 3.04
CA CYS A 212 -7.07 16.46 3.66
C CYS A 212 -7.62 17.35 4.77
N GLY A 213 -8.94 17.59 4.75
CA GLY A 213 -9.63 18.47 5.70
C GLY A 213 -9.36 19.97 5.51
N GLY A 214 -8.73 20.39 4.40
CA GLY A 214 -8.57 21.80 4.05
C GLY A 214 -7.67 22.62 4.99
N GLY A 215 -6.82 21.95 5.78
CA GLY A 215 -5.91 22.61 6.73
C GLY A 215 -6.55 23.00 8.07
N ASP A 216 -7.86 22.80 8.25
CA ASP A 216 -8.51 22.94 9.56
C ASP A 216 -8.15 21.74 10.45
N ALA A 217 -7.64 21.98 11.65
CA ALA A 217 -7.12 20.92 12.52
C ALA A 217 -8.19 19.89 12.91
N ILE A 218 -9.44 20.32 13.09
CA ILE A 218 -10.55 19.45 13.52
C ILE A 218 -11.03 18.61 12.33
N ALA A 219 -11.28 19.24 11.18
CA ALA A 219 -11.70 18.58 9.96
C ALA A 219 -10.62 17.61 9.46
N SER A 220 -9.35 18.03 9.46
CA SER A 220 -8.21 17.20 9.06
C SER A 220 -8.12 15.94 9.92
N ALA A 221 -8.14 16.07 11.25
CA ALA A 221 -8.07 14.91 12.14
C ALA A 221 -9.27 13.96 11.97
N ARG A 222 -10.47 14.51 11.81
CA ARG A 222 -11.71 13.71 11.64
C ARG A 222 -11.75 13.00 10.31
N GLU A 223 -11.45 13.68 9.21
CA GLU A 223 -11.51 13.10 7.86
C GLU A 223 -10.34 12.16 7.62
N GLN A 224 -9.16 12.44 8.18
CA GLN A 224 -8.05 11.49 8.19
C GLN A 224 -8.41 10.18 8.88
N TRP A 225 -9.09 10.25 10.02
CA TRP A 225 -9.58 9.05 10.71
C TRP A 225 -10.58 8.24 9.88
N ASN A 226 -11.25 8.89 8.94
CA ASN A 226 -12.20 8.30 8.00
C ASN A 226 -11.58 8.08 6.61
N ASP A 227 -10.26 8.00 6.53
CA ASP A 227 -9.53 7.70 5.29
C ASP A 227 -9.74 8.74 4.16
N GLY A 228 -9.86 10.02 4.52
CA GLY A 228 -10.06 11.14 3.59
C GLY A 228 -8.95 11.33 2.55
N SER A 229 -7.72 10.92 2.90
CA SER A 229 -6.59 10.91 1.95
C SER A 229 -6.50 9.60 1.16
N ASN A 230 -7.23 8.55 1.51
CA ASN A 230 -7.19 7.21 0.88
C ASN A 230 -8.13 7.13 -0.33
N THR A 231 -7.91 8.00 -1.31
CA THR A 231 -8.78 8.12 -2.48
C THR A 231 -8.42 7.08 -3.54
N LEU A 232 -9.43 6.49 -4.20
CA LEU A 232 -9.20 5.58 -5.32
C LEU A 232 -9.37 6.33 -6.64
N ALA A 233 -8.26 6.66 -7.31
CA ALA A 233 -8.31 7.16 -8.68
C ALA A 233 -8.70 6.03 -9.66
N ILE A 234 -9.80 6.21 -10.39
CA ILE A 234 -10.25 5.27 -11.44
C ILE A 234 -9.92 5.77 -12.86
N ALA A 235 -9.73 7.08 -13.01
CA ALA A 235 -9.12 7.72 -14.17
C ALA A 235 -8.36 8.97 -13.66
N PRO A 236 -7.44 9.56 -14.45
CA PRO A 236 -6.82 10.83 -14.07
C PRO A 236 -7.88 11.91 -13.82
N GLY A 237 -7.88 12.49 -12.62
CA GLY A 237 -8.88 13.48 -12.22
C GLY A 237 -10.24 12.91 -11.84
N VAL A 238 -10.41 11.58 -11.75
CA VAL A 238 -11.68 10.94 -11.33
C VAL A 238 -11.41 9.98 -10.18
N VAL A 239 -11.95 10.29 -9.01
CA VAL A 239 -11.69 9.55 -7.77
C VAL A 239 -12.97 9.03 -7.12
N VAL A 240 -12.85 7.91 -6.41
CA VAL A 240 -13.88 7.37 -5.52
C VAL A 240 -13.47 7.65 -4.08
N THR A 241 -14.37 8.28 -3.32
CA THR A 241 -14.17 8.65 -1.91
C THR A 241 -15.40 8.31 -1.06
N TYR A 242 -15.28 8.41 0.26
CA TYR A 242 -16.44 8.34 1.14
C TYR A 242 -17.21 9.67 1.20
N ASP A 243 -18.54 9.58 1.27
CA ASP A 243 -19.47 10.71 1.42
C ASP A 243 -19.20 11.57 2.67
N ARG A 244 -18.76 10.95 3.76
CA ARG A 244 -18.51 11.61 5.06
C ARG A 244 -17.32 12.58 5.08
N ASN A 245 -16.45 12.55 4.07
CA ASN A 245 -15.26 13.39 3.97
C ASN A 245 -15.54 14.68 3.19
N TYR A 246 -16.60 15.38 3.58
CA TYR A 246 -17.19 16.46 2.78
C TYR A 246 -16.25 17.66 2.57
N VAL A 247 -15.34 17.96 3.51
CA VAL A 247 -14.37 19.05 3.34
C VAL A 247 -13.34 18.67 2.28
N SER A 248 -12.74 17.48 2.39
CA SER A 248 -11.77 16.98 1.42
C SER A 248 -12.40 16.79 0.03
N ASN A 249 -13.64 16.29 -0.04
CA ASN A 249 -14.36 16.13 -1.29
C ASN A 249 -14.65 17.47 -1.98
N ALA A 250 -15.03 18.51 -1.22
CA ALA A 250 -15.22 19.85 -1.76
C ALA A 250 -13.89 20.40 -2.32
N LEU A 251 -12.80 20.26 -1.56
CA LEU A 251 -11.49 20.74 -1.99
C LEU A 251 -10.96 20.01 -3.24
N LEU A 252 -11.18 18.70 -3.34
CA LEU A 252 -10.88 17.93 -4.55
C LEU A 252 -11.62 18.50 -5.78
N ARG A 253 -12.91 18.81 -5.65
CA ARG A 253 -13.70 19.42 -6.73
C ARG A 253 -13.19 20.80 -7.12
N GLU A 254 -12.79 21.62 -6.16
CA GLU A 254 -12.17 22.93 -6.42
C GLU A 254 -10.87 22.81 -7.22
N HIS A 255 -10.15 21.69 -7.09
CA HIS A 255 -8.93 21.39 -7.84
C HIS A 255 -9.18 20.64 -9.16
N GLY A 256 -10.44 20.63 -9.64
CA GLY A 256 -10.82 20.04 -10.92
C GLY A 256 -10.91 18.50 -10.90
N ILE A 257 -11.00 17.89 -9.72
CA ILE A 257 -11.16 16.44 -9.57
C ILE A 257 -12.66 16.09 -9.51
N GLU A 258 -13.10 15.18 -10.36
CA GLU A 258 -14.41 14.54 -10.25
C GLU A 258 -14.41 13.55 -9.07
N VAL A 259 -15.36 13.73 -8.15
CA VAL A 259 -15.47 12.94 -6.93
C VAL A 259 -16.75 12.12 -6.94
N ILE A 260 -16.61 10.80 -7.04
CA ILE A 260 -17.66 9.80 -6.91
C ILE A 260 -17.72 9.36 -5.45
N GLU A 261 -18.81 9.68 -4.77
CA GLU A 261 -18.97 9.38 -3.35
C GLU A 261 -19.67 8.03 -3.15
N VAL A 262 -19.18 7.24 -2.19
CA VAL A 262 -19.84 6.01 -1.73
C VAL A 262 -20.21 6.09 -0.25
N PRO A 263 -21.32 5.43 0.17
CA PRO A 263 -21.71 5.39 1.58
C PRO A 263 -20.65 4.73 2.45
N SER A 264 -20.45 5.28 3.64
CA SER A 264 -19.30 4.97 4.50
C SER A 264 -19.67 4.43 5.89
N SER A 265 -20.92 4.00 6.10
CA SER A 265 -21.44 3.64 7.43
C SER A 265 -20.80 2.39 8.05
N GLU A 266 -20.67 1.32 7.26
CA GLU A 266 -20.21 0.00 7.73
C GLU A 266 -18.76 -0.29 7.31
N LEU A 267 -18.43 -0.05 6.05
CA LEU A 267 -17.10 -0.35 5.49
C LEU A 267 -15.99 0.46 6.18
N SER A 268 -16.27 1.70 6.60
CA SER A 268 -15.27 2.52 7.28
C SER A 268 -14.93 2.02 8.69
N ARG A 269 -15.71 1.10 9.28
CA ARG A 269 -15.44 0.56 10.63
C ARG A 269 -14.14 -0.21 10.69
N GLY A 270 -13.71 -0.82 9.58
CA GLY A 270 -12.40 -1.47 9.49
C GLY A 270 -11.23 -0.52 9.29
N ARG A 271 -11.47 0.80 9.20
CA ARG A 271 -10.47 1.85 9.03
C ARG A 271 -9.68 1.70 7.71
N GLY A 272 -10.42 1.79 6.61
CA GLY A 272 -9.86 1.86 5.27
C GLY A 272 -10.85 2.50 4.30
N GLY A 273 -10.30 3.21 3.31
CA GLY A 273 -11.04 3.86 2.23
C GLY A 273 -11.27 2.97 1.00
N PRO A 274 -11.87 3.53 -0.07
CA PRO A 274 -12.02 2.85 -1.35
C PRO A 274 -10.72 2.31 -1.95
N ARG A 275 -9.57 2.97 -1.71
CA ARG A 275 -8.26 2.48 -2.19
C ARG A 275 -7.80 1.23 -1.44
N CYS A 276 -8.02 1.15 -0.12
CA CYS A 276 -7.74 -0.04 0.69
C CYS A 276 -8.57 -1.26 0.24
N MET A 277 -9.80 -1.03 -0.21
CA MET A 277 -10.73 -2.09 -0.67
C MET A 277 -10.50 -2.54 -2.13
N SER A 278 -9.44 -2.06 -2.78
CA SER A 278 -9.17 -2.36 -4.18
C SER A 278 -7.72 -2.76 -4.40
N MET A 279 -7.49 -3.60 -5.41
CA MET A 279 -6.16 -3.96 -5.90
C MET A 279 -6.21 -3.95 -7.44
N PRO A 280 -5.86 -2.84 -8.10
CA PRO A 280 -5.83 -2.75 -9.56
C PRO A 280 -4.87 -3.81 -10.11
N ILE A 281 -5.37 -4.68 -10.98
CA ILE A 281 -4.55 -5.67 -11.71
C ILE A 281 -4.09 -5.08 -13.05
N VAL A 282 -4.96 -4.27 -13.68
CA VAL A 282 -4.68 -3.63 -14.97
C VAL A 282 -5.16 -2.17 -14.90
N ARG A 283 -4.30 -1.25 -15.34
CA ARG A 283 -4.62 0.14 -15.64
C ARG A 283 -4.13 0.45 -17.04
N LYS A 284 -4.81 1.34 -17.77
CA LYS A 284 -4.36 1.77 -19.09
C LYS A 284 -3.09 2.60 -18.93
N ASP A 285 -2.15 2.43 -19.86
CA ASP A 285 -0.96 3.28 -19.93
C ASP A 285 -1.36 4.75 -20.03
N ILE A 286 -0.62 5.56 -19.27
CA ILE A 286 -0.69 7.00 -19.33
C ILE A 286 0.20 7.47 -20.47
N GLN A 287 -0.34 8.22 -21.43
CA GLN A 287 0.49 8.88 -22.44
C GLN A 287 1.19 10.07 -21.78
N ASN A 288 2.52 10.13 -21.87
CA ASN A 288 3.28 11.33 -21.52
C ASN A 288 2.76 12.48 -22.39
N LYS A 289 2.17 13.50 -21.76
CA LYS A 289 1.88 14.77 -22.40
C LYS A 289 3.00 15.75 -22.08
#